data_AF-A0AAE3GC20-F1
#
_entry.id   AF-A0AAE3GC20-F1
#
_cell.length_a   1.000
_cell.length_b   1.000
_cell.length_c   1.000
_cell.angle_alpha   90.00
_cell.angle_beta   90.00
_cell.angle_gamma   90.00
#
_symmetry.space_group_name_H-M   'P 1'
#
loop_
_entity.id
_entity.type
_entity.pdbx_description
1 polymer ?
#
loop_
_entity_poly.entity_id
_entity_poly.type
_entity_poly.pdbx_seq_one_letter_code
_entity_poly.pdbx_strand_id
1 'polypeptide(L)'
;MPTPPLPAAPAPPARGRPHRGALRLLTAVLAILLVGGCATLTEVAGLSRRISEAGYGQVQVEHRQTNGTDRLIVQAVTPTGATQVDGVDAERIASLVWNTYPRRIDELVVYVNGHTVVAAGRATLGARLGPRNPELDREPEEFGTIALVVVLVVVLGLLAAGALVITLLVLRRRRRARDRALAAPPYPPVPWYPPPTGYQAPTGYQAPPPGGPPNHPTHPQG
;
A
#
# COMPACT_ATOMS: atom_id res chain seq x y z
N MET A 1 0.24 47.06 54.89
CA MET A 1 0.74 45.67 54.81
C MET A 1 0.97 45.35 53.35
N PRO A 2 2.21 45.08 52.91
CA PRO A 2 2.51 44.79 51.51
C PRO A 2 2.02 43.39 51.13
N THR A 3 1.26 43.29 50.04
CA THR A 3 0.76 42.05 49.46
C THR A 3 1.92 41.26 48.83
N PRO A 4 2.05 39.95 49.13
CA PRO A 4 3.10 39.13 48.53
C PRO A 4 2.88 38.97 47.02
N PRO A 5 3.94 38.96 46.19
CA PRO A 5 3.82 38.79 44.75
C PRO A 5 3.29 37.40 44.40
N LEU A 6 2.34 37.35 43.46
CA LEU A 6 1.75 36.12 42.93
C LEU A 6 2.83 35.25 42.26
N PRO A 7 2.86 33.93 42.52
CA PRO A 7 3.81 33.02 41.89
C PRO A 7 3.59 32.95 40.38
N ALA A 8 4.68 33.08 39.62
CA ALA A 8 4.66 33.05 38.16
C ALA A 8 4.14 31.70 37.64
N ALA A 9 3.17 31.75 36.72
CA ALA A 9 2.59 30.56 36.12
C ALA A 9 3.64 29.74 35.36
N PRO A 10 3.64 28.40 35.49
CA PRO A 10 4.60 27.55 34.81
C PRO A 10 4.45 27.64 33.28
N ALA A 11 5.57 27.82 32.59
CA ALA A 11 5.61 27.92 31.14
C ALA A 11 5.06 26.63 30.48
N PRO A 12 4.23 26.75 29.42
CA PRO A 12 3.64 25.58 28.77
C PRO A 12 4.72 24.71 28.11
N PRO A 13 4.60 23.37 28.16
CA PRO A 13 5.58 22.48 27.57
C PRO A 13 5.64 22.68 26.05
N ALA A 14 6.85 22.88 25.55
CA ALA A 14 7.14 23.05 24.13
C ALA A 14 6.61 21.85 23.34
N ARG A 15 5.58 22.08 22.52
CA ARG A 15 4.98 21.04 21.66
C ARG A 15 6.02 20.58 20.65
N GLY A 16 6.47 19.32 20.80
CA GLY A 16 7.41 18.69 19.89
C GLY A 16 6.90 18.72 18.45
N ARG A 17 7.67 19.34 17.56
CA ARG A 17 7.37 19.46 16.13
C ARG A 17 7.17 18.05 15.54
N PRO A 18 6.02 17.75 14.92
CA PRO A 18 5.79 16.45 14.29
C PRO A 18 6.82 16.23 13.17
N HIS A 19 7.30 14.99 13.06
CA HIS A 19 8.32 14.54 12.12
C HIS A 19 7.87 14.75 10.67
N ARG A 20 8.14 15.93 10.11
CA ARG A 20 7.85 16.30 8.70
C ARG A 20 8.44 15.32 7.68
N GLY A 21 9.48 14.57 8.05
CA GLY A 21 10.10 13.56 7.19
C GLY A 21 9.22 12.33 6.92
N ALA A 22 8.47 11.85 7.93
CA ALA A 22 7.61 10.67 7.76
C ALA A 22 6.43 10.96 6.82
N LEU A 23 5.86 12.17 6.92
CA LEU A 23 4.79 12.60 6.03
C LEU A 23 5.27 12.64 4.58
N ARG A 24 6.43 13.24 4.30
CA ARG A 24 6.99 13.34 2.94
C ARG A 24 7.25 11.98 2.31
N LEU A 25 7.78 11.03 3.07
CA LEU A 25 8.04 9.67 2.61
C LEU A 25 6.73 8.94 2.25
N LEU A 26 5.72 9.05 3.11
CA LEU A 26 4.40 8.47 2.85
C LEU A 26 3.73 9.10 1.61
N THR A 27 3.84 10.42 1.43
CA THR A 27 3.33 11.08 0.23
C THR A 27 4.07 10.63 -1.03
N ALA A 28 5.39 10.44 -0.97
CA ALA A 28 6.17 9.96 -2.11
C ALA A 28 5.80 8.52 -2.51
N VAL A 29 5.66 7.62 -1.53
CA VAL A 29 5.23 6.23 -1.78
C VAL A 29 3.81 6.19 -2.36
N LEU A 30 2.89 6.99 -1.81
CA LEU A 30 1.53 7.09 -2.33
C LEU A 30 1.52 7.64 -3.77
N ALA A 31 2.34 8.64 -4.07
CA ALA A 31 2.45 9.20 -5.42
C ALA A 31 2.99 8.16 -6.42
N ILE A 32 4.00 7.36 -6.05
CA ILE A 32 4.55 6.31 -6.93
C ILE A 32 3.50 5.21 -7.19
N LEU A 33 2.76 4.81 -6.15
CA LEU A 33 1.66 3.83 -6.28
C LEU A 33 0.55 4.34 -7.21
N LEU A 34 0.23 5.63 -7.14
CA LEU A 34 -0.76 6.27 -8.02
C LEU A 34 -0.32 6.30 -9.49
N VAL A 35 0.97 6.50 -9.77
CA VAL A 35 1.47 6.60 -11.16
C VAL A 35 1.53 5.23 -11.84
N GLY A 36 1.91 4.17 -11.13
CA GLY A 36 2.07 2.83 -11.73
C GLY A 36 0.76 2.15 -12.14
N GLY A 37 -0.37 2.49 -11.52
CA GLY A 37 -1.66 1.85 -11.78
C GLY A 37 -2.47 2.41 -12.94
N CYS A 38 -2.07 3.55 -13.54
CA CYS A 38 -2.94 4.28 -14.45
C CYS A 38 -2.92 3.83 -15.92
N ALA A 39 -1.89 3.12 -16.38
CA ALA A 39 -1.73 2.84 -17.81
C ALA A 39 -2.89 1.99 -18.39
N THR A 40 -3.23 0.87 -17.74
CA THR A 40 -4.36 0.00 -18.12
C THR A 40 -5.69 0.75 -18.11
N LEU A 41 -5.90 1.60 -17.10
CA LEU A 41 -7.11 2.41 -16.97
C LEU A 41 -7.26 3.39 -18.14
N THR A 42 -6.18 4.00 -18.62
CA THR A 42 -6.24 4.94 -19.74
C THR A 42 -6.64 4.28 -21.06
N GLU A 43 -6.21 3.05 -21.31
CA GLU A 43 -6.56 2.30 -22.52
C GLU A 43 -8.05 1.92 -22.53
N VAL A 44 -8.53 1.36 -21.42
CA VAL A 44 -9.94 0.98 -21.24
C VAL A 44 -10.85 2.21 -21.29
N ALA A 45 -10.45 3.31 -20.64
CA ALA A 45 -11.18 4.57 -20.69
C ALA A 45 -11.21 5.16 -22.10
N GLY A 46 -10.11 5.06 -22.85
CA GLY A 46 -10.02 5.50 -24.24
C GLY A 46 -10.99 4.74 -25.15
N LEU A 47 -11.08 3.40 -24.99
CA LEU A 47 -12.03 2.58 -25.73
C LEU A 47 -13.48 2.91 -25.35
N SER A 48 -13.79 2.99 -24.04
CA SER A 48 -15.12 3.36 -23.54
C SER A 48 -15.58 4.70 -24.10
N ARG A 49 -14.69 5.70 -24.11
CA ARG A 49 -14.95 7.01 -24.70
C ARG A 49 -15.25 6.93 -26.20
N ARG A 50 -14.48 6.18 -26.99
CA ARG A 50 -14.72 6.02 -28.44
C ARG A 50 -16.06 5.35 -28.74
N ILE A 51 -16.42 4.33 -27.95
CA ILE A 51 -17.73 3.67 -28.06
C ILE A 51 -18.84 4.67 -27.68
N SER A 52 -18.63 5.48 -26.65
CA SER A 52 -19.60 6.52 -26.28
C SER A 52 -19.74 7.62 -27.34
N GLU A 53 -18.63 8.07 -27.93
CA GLU A 53 -18.61 9.02 -29.06
C GLU A 53 -19.31 8.45 -30.31
N ALA A 54 -19.39 7.13 -30.46
CA ALA A 54 -20.17 6.48 -31.51
C ALA A 54 -21.69 6.47 -31.24
N GLY A 55 -22.14 6.99 -30.10
CA GLY A 55 -23.55 7.15 -29.74
C GLY A 55 -24.08 6.14 -28.72
N TYR A 56 -23.24 5.23 -28.21
CA TYR A 56 -23.65 4.24 -27.23
C TYR A 56 -23.57 4.77 -25.79
N GLY A 57 -24.56 4.40 -24.96
CA GLY A 57 -24.61 4.74 -23.55
C GLY A 57 -24.13 3.60 -22.64
N GLN A 58 -23.92 3.92 -21.36
CA GLN A 58 -23.61 2.95 -20.29
C GLN A 58 -22.51 1.94 -20.66
N VAL A 59 -21.43 2.44 -21.28
CA VAL A 59 -20.36 1.60 -21.80
C VAL A 59 -19.50 1.06 -20.67
N GLN A 60 -19.50 -0.25 -20.48
CA GLN A 60 -18.62 -0.97 -19.59
C GLN A 60 -17.68 -1.87 -20.38
N VAL A 61 -16.39 -1.78 -20.11
CA VAL A 61 -15.36 -2.60 -20.76
C VAL A 61 -14.61 -3.36 -19.66
N GLU A 62 -14.58 -4.68 -19.74
CA GLU A 62 -13.84 -5.56 -18.84
C GLU A 62 -12.85 -6.38 -19.67
N HIS A 63 -11.56 -6.24 -19.38
CA HIS A 63 -10.53 -7.13 -19.89
C HIS A 63 -10.18 -8.13 -18.81
N ARG A 64 -10.37 -9.42 -19.10
CA ARG A 64 -9.98 -10.53 -18.23
C ARG A 64 -8.99 -11.43 -18.95
N GLN A 65 -7.86 -11.69 -18.31
CA GLN A 65 -6.92 -12.71 -18.75
C GLN A 65 -7.16 -14.00 -17.94
N THR A 66 -7.43 -15.11 -18.61
CA THR A 66 -7.66 -16.42 -17.95
C THR A 66 -6.88 -17.49 -18.68
N ASN A 67 -5.99 -18.22 -17.98
CA ASN A 67 -5.18 -19.30 -18.56
C ASN A 67 -4.41 -18.90 -19.82
N GLY A 68 -3.91 -17.65 -19.88
CA GLY A 68 -3.19 -17.13 -21.06
C GLY A 68 -4.09 -16.74 -22.24
N THR A 69 -5.41 -16.78 -22.08
CA THR A 69 -6.38 -16.27 -23.06
C THR A 69 -6.84 -14.88 -22.65
N ASP A 70 -6.69 -13.91 -23.54
CA ASP A 70 -7.15 -12.54 -23.35
C ASP A 70 -8.58 -12.35 -23.85
N ARG A 71 -9.52 -12.23 -22.90
CA ARG A 71 -10.94 -12.02 -23.16
C ARG A 71 -11.32 -10.57 -22.89
N LEU A 72 -11.92 -9.93 -23.89
CA LEU A 72 -12.47 -8.58 -23.76
C LEU A 72 -13.99 -8.65 -23.80
N ILE A 73 -14.64 -8.12 -22.76
CA ILE A 73 -16.08 -8.03 -22.63
C ILE A 73 -16.46 -6.56 -22.73
N VAL A 74 -17.35 -6.25 -23.67
CA VAL A 74 -17.88 -4.90 -23.87
C VAL A 74 -19.38 -4.95 -23.67
N GLN A 75 -19.90 -4.12 -22.77
CA GLN A 75 -21.32 -3.91 -22.57
C GLN A 75 -21.67 -2.49 -22.95
N ALA A 76 -22.72 -2.31 -23.72
CA ALA A 76 -23.17 -1.01 -24.17
C ALA A 76 -24.70 -0.97 -24.31
N VAL A 77 -25.26 0.23 -24.26
CA VAL A 77 -26.69 0.47 -24.48
C VAL A 77 -26.87 1.32 -25.73
N THR A 78 -27.76 0.91 -26.63
CA THR A 78 -28.09 1.68 -27.84
C THR A 78 -28.81 2.97 -27.47
N PRO A 79 -28.62 4.07 -28.21
CA PRO A 79 -29.28 5.35 -27.90
C PRO A 79 -30.81 5.30 -27.99
N THR A 80 -31.37 4.41 -28.80
CA THR A 80 -32.83 4.22 -28.92
C THR A 80 -33.44 3.45 -27.75
N GLY A 81 -32.62 2.78 -26.93
CA GLY A 81 -33.09 1.86 -25.89
C GLY A 81 -33.94 0.71 -26.42
N ALA A 82 -33.83 0.38 -27.71
CA ALA A 82 -34.68 -0.63 -28.34
C ALA A 82 -34.41 -2.01 -27.72
N THR A 83 -35.47 -2.71 -27.33
CA THR A 83 -35.36 -4.07 -26.78
C THR A 83 -34.86 -5.08 -27.81
N GLN A 84 -35.13 -4.82 -29.09
CA GLN A 84 -34.60 -5.62 -30.19
C GLN A 84 -33.25 -5.05 -30.60
N VAL A 85 -32.23 -5.84 -30.34
CA VAL A 85 -30.85 -5.52 -30.68
C VAL A 85 -30.60 -6.02 -32.10
N ASP A 86 -30.26 -5.12 -33.01
CA ASP A 86 -29.77 -5.54 -34.32
C ASP A 86 -28.32 -6.03 -34.21
N GLY A 87 -27.92 -6.94 -35.10
CA GLY A 87 -26.53 -7.39 -35.16
C GLY A 87 -25.56 -6.29 -35.62
N VAL A 88 -26.09 -5.20 -36.19
CA VAL A 88 -25.32 -4.13 -36.81
C VAL A 88 -24.60 -3.31 -35.75
N ASP A 89 -25.26 -2.98 -34.65
CA ASP A 89 -24.65 -2.26 -33.53
C ASP A 89 -23.51 -3.06 -32.89
N ALA A 90 -23.72 -4.35 -32.68
CA ALA A 90 -22.68 -5.20 -32.10
C ALA A 90 -21.50 -5.40 -33.04
N GLU A 91 -21.73 -5.52 -34.34
CA GLU A 91 -20.67 -5.59 -35.35
C GLU A 91 -19.90 -4.27 -35.45
N ARG A 92 -20.58 -3.13 -35.33
CA ARG A 92 -19.95 -1.81 -35.28
C ARG A 92 -19.06 -1.65 -34.06
N ILE A 93 -19.53 -2.06 -32.87
CA ILE A 93 -18.71 -2.07 -31.65
C ILE A 93 -17.53 -3.03 -31.83
N ALA A 94 -17.76 -4.23 -32.38
CA ALA A 94 -16.69 -5.20 -32.60
C ALA A 94 -15.60 -4.67 -33.55
N SER A 95 -16.00 -4.00 -34.63
CA SER A 95 -15.09 -3.33 -35.56
C SER A 95 -14.28 -2.22 -34.87
N LEU A 96 -14.93 -1.39 -34.05
CA LEU A 96 -14.26 -0.32 -33.32
C LEU A 96 -13.22 -0.87 -32.34
N VAL A 97 -13.59 -1.90 -31.58
CA VAL A 97 -12.69 -2.60 -30.64
C VAL A 97 -11.50 -3.22 -31.38
N TRP A 98 -11.76 -3.98 -32.44
CA TRP A 98 -10.74 -4.68 -33.24
C TRP A 98 -9.67 -3.72 -33.77
N ASN A 99 -10.09 -2.53 -34.21
CA ASN A 99 -9.23 -1.55 -34.86
C ASN A 99 -8.57 -0.55 -33.92
N THR A 100 -8.99 -0.46 -32.65
CA THR A 100 -8.52 0.61 -31.74
C THR A 100 -7.99 0.13 -30.39
N TYR A 101 -8.35 -1.08 -29.95
CA TYR A 101 -7.90 -1.58 -28.65
C TYR A 101 -6.41 -1.96 -28.73
N PRO A 102 -5.52 -1.37 -27.90
CA PRO A 102 -4.06 -1.50 -28.02
C PRO A 102 -3.51 -2.76 -27.33
N ARG A 103 -4.35 -3.76 -27.08
CA ARG A 103 -3.92 -5.05 -26.56
C ARG A 103 -4.41 -6.18 -27.44
N ARG A 104 -3.68 -7.28 -27.37
CA ARG A 104 -4.10 -8.54 -27.93
C ARG A 104 -5.47 -8.96 -27.37
N ILE A 105 -6.34 -9.42 -28.27
CA ILE A 105 -7.64 -10.00 -27.94
C ILE A 105 -7.67 -11.38 -28.58
N ASP A 106 -7.91 -12.40 -27.77
CA ASP A 106 -8.15 -13.77 -28.24
C ASP A 106 -9.65 -14.04 -28.36
N GLU A 107 -10.47 -13.47 -27.48
CA GLU A 107 -11.93 -13.57 -27.50
C GLU A 107 -12.58 -12.20 -27.24
N LEU A 108 -13.51 -11.82 -28.11
CA LEU A 108 -14.35 -10.63 -27.93
C LEU A 108 -15.79 -11.04 -27.66
N VAL A 109 -16.34 -10.52 -26.57
CA VAL A 109 -17.76 -10.64 -26.22
C VAL A 109 -18.40 -9.26 -26.17
N VAL A 110 -19.42 -9.04 -26.99
CA VAL A 110 -20.17 -7.78 -27.01
C VAL A 110 -21.60 -8.04 -26.55
N TYR A 111 -21.98 -7.31 -25.50
CA TYR A 111 -23.32 -7.20 -24.99
C TYR A 111 -23.91 -5.86 -25.39
N VAL A 112 -25.08 -5.89 -26.02
CA VAL A 112 -25.82 -4.68 -26.35
C VAL A 112 -27.20 -4.79 -25.72
N ASN A 113 -27.62 -3.78 -24.96
CA ASN A 113 -28.88 -3.77 -24.20
C ASN A 113 -29.05 -5.03 -23.30
N GLY A 114 -27.96 -5.57 -22.76
CA GLY A 114 -27.96 -6.75 -21.89
C GLY A 114 -27.99 -8.10 -22.61
N HIS A 115 -28.02 -8.13 -23.95
CA HIS A 115 -28.01 -9.36 -24.74
C HIS A 115 -26.63 -9.62 -25.36
N THR A 116 -26.14 -10.86 -25.31
CA THR A 116 -24.93 -11.25 -26.03
C THR A 116 -25.23 -11.29 -27.53
N VAL A 117 -24.54 -10.48 -28.32
CA VAL A 117 -24.76 -10.42 -29.78
C VAL A 117 -23.55 -10.95 -30.54
N VAL A 118 -22.35 -10.69 -30.04
CA VAL A 118 -21.10 -11.17 -30.63
C VAL A 118 -20.30 -11.88 -29.56
N ALA A 119 -19.95 -13.13 -29.83
CA ALA A 119 -18.95 -13.90 -29.08
C ALA A 119 -18.08 -14.61 -30.10
N ALA A 120 -16.89 -14.06 -30.36
CA ALA A 120 -16.05 -14.54 -31.45
C ALA A 120 -14.57 -14.56 -31.03
N GLY A 121 -13.90 -15.66 -31.39
CA GLY A 121 -12.46 -15.77 -31.26
C GLY A 121 -11.73 -14.95 -32.33
N ARG A 122 -10.45 -14.69 -32.10
CA ARG A 122 -9.56 -13.90 -32.96
C ARG A 122 -9.58 -14.32 -34.43
N ALA A 123 -9.56 -15.62 -34.72
CA ALA A 123 -9.61 -16.13 -36.09
C ALA A 123 -10.94 -15.75 -36.79
N THR A 124 -12.06 -15.91 -36.08
CA THR A 124 -13.40 -15.53 -36.58
C THR A 124 -13.52 -14.02 -36.76
N LEU A 125 -12.98 -13.23 -35.82
CA LEU A 125 -12.94 -11.77 -35.94
C LEU A 125 -12.10 -11.34 -37.15
N GLY A 126 -10.92 -11.93 -37.35
CA GLY A 126 -10.07 -11.63 -38.49
C GLY A 126 -10.69 -12.02 -39.84
N ALA A 127 -11.44 -13.13 -39.88
CA ALA A 127 -12.17 -13.54 -41.08
C ALA A 127 -13.32 -12.57 -41.43
N ARG A 128 -13.97 -11.96 -40.42
CA ARG A 128 -15.12 -11.06 -40.62
C ARG A 128 -14.72 -9.60 -40.80
N LEU A 129 -13.79 -9.11 -39.98
CA LEU A 129 -13.38 -7.70 -39.89
C LEU A 129 -12.07 -7.41 -40.64
N GLY A 130 -11.37 -8.44 -41.11
CA GLY A 130 -10.08 -8.32 -41.77
C GLY A 130 -8.88 -8.41 -40.82
N PRO A 131 -7.66 -8.34 -41.38
CA PRO A 131 -6.43 -8.45 -40.60
C PRO A 131 -6.30 -7.30 -39.59
N ARG A 132 -5.90 -7.63 -38.36
CA ARG A 132 -5.65 -6.65 -37.31
C ARG A 132 -4.30 -5.98 -37.51
N ASN A 133 -4.19 -4.70 -37.13
CA ASN A 133 -2.92 -4.01 -37.08
C ASN A 133 -2.00 -4.70 -36.04
N PRO A 134 -0.83 -5.24 -36.44
CA PRO A 134 0.07 -5.94 -35.51
C PRO A 134 0.63 -5.05 -34.41
N GLU A 135 0.64 -3.72 -34.58
CA GLU A 135 1.08 -2.79 -33.55
C GLU A 135 0.15 -2.77 -32.33
N LEU A 136 -1.14 -3.09 -32.52
CA LEU A 136 -2.13 -3.19 -31.44
C LEU A 136 -2.01 -4.50 -30.65
N ASP A 137 -1.30 -5.49 -31.19
CA ASP A 137 -1.07 -6.78 -30.54
C ASP A 137 0.31 -6.89 -29.90
N ARG A 138 1.12 -5.80 -29.92
CA ARG A 138 2.36 -5.74 -29.17
C ARG A 138 2.03 -5.72 -27.69
N GLU A 139 1.96 -6.90 -27.08
CA GLU A 139 2.12 -7.01 -25.64
C GLU A 139 3.50 -6.44 -25.29
N PRO A 140 3.61 -5.57 -24.28
CA PRO A 140 4.91 -5.26 -23.70
C PRO A 140 5.43 -6.57 -23.12
N GLU A 141 6.32 -7.24 -23.87
CA GLU A 141 6.91 -8.55 -23.53
C GLU A 141 7.54 -8.56 -22.13
N GLU A 142 7.76 -7.39 -21.53
CA GLU A 142 8.34 -7.21 -20.21
C GLU A 142 7.33 -7.17 -19.05
N PHE A 143 6.00 -7.25 -19.27
CA PHE A 143 5.05 -7.10 -18.17
C PHE A 143 5.14 -8.21 -17.10
N GLY A 144 5.53 -9.44 -17.44
CA GLY A 144 5.73 -10.48 -16.43
C GLY A 144 6.80 -10.11 -15.41
N THR A 145 7.93 -9.59 -15.90
CA THR A 145 9.04 -9.13 -15.07
C THR A 145 8.71 -7.80 -14.40
N ILE A 146 8.07 -6.86 -15.10
CA ILE A 146 7.69 -5.54 -14.56
C ILE A 146 6.63 -5.69 -13.48
N ALA A 147 5.60 -6.52 -13.66
CA ALA A 147 4.59 -6.77 -12.64
C ALA A 147 5.19 -7.41 -11.40
N LEU A 148 6.10 -8.38 -11.58
CA LEU A 148 6.83 -9.00 -10.47
C LEU A 148 7.73 -7.97 -9.76
N VAL A 149 8.41 -7.10 -10.50
CA VAL A 149 9.21 -6.00 -9.95
C VAL A 149 8.33 -5.00 -9.21
N VAL A 150 7.17 -4.62 -9.74
CA VAL A 150 6.22 -3.72 -9.08
C VAL A 150 5.72 -4.34 -7.78
N VAL A 151 5.29 -5.61 -7.81
CA VAL A 151 4.87 -6.33 -6.59
C VAL A 151 6.01 -6.38 -5.57
N LEU A 152 7.24 -6.71 -6.01
CA LEU A 152 8.42 -6.75 -5.15
C LEU A 152 8.70 -5.37 -4.53
N VAL A 153 8.65 -4.29 -5.31
CA VAL A 153 8.84 -2.91 -4.85
C VAL A 153 7.76 -2.52 -3.84
N VAL A 154 6.50 -2.86 -4.09
CA VAL A 154 5.40 -2.60 -3.16
C VAL A 154 5.58 -3.36 -1.85
N VAL A 155 5.91 -4.65 -1.91
CA VAL A 155 6.16 -5.48 -0.72
C VAL A 155 7.35 -4.95 0.08
N LEU A 156 8.48 -4.67 -0.57
CA LEU A 156 9.66 -4.08 0.08
C LEU A 156 9.35 -2.71 0.67
N GLY A 157 8.57 -1.89 -0.04
CA GLY A 157 8.11 -0.58 0.44
C GLY A 157 7.25 -0.68 1.71
N LEU A 158 6.32 -1.64 1.75
CA LEU A 158 5.49 -1.91 2.93
C LEU A 158 6.32 -2.43 4.11
N LEU A 159 7.28 -3.33 3.86
CA LEU A 159 8.19 -3.84 4.88
C LEU A 159 9.08 -2.72 5.45
N ALA A 160 9.65 -1.88 4.59
CA ALA A 160 10.45 -0.73 5.00
C ALA A 160 9.62 0.28 5.80
N ALA A 161 8.39 0.57 5.37
CA ALA A 161 7.47 1.44 6.11
C ALA A 161 7.10 0.85 7.48
N GLY A 162 6.81 -0.45 7.55
CA GLY A 162 6.52 -1.17 8.80
C GLY A 162 7.72 -1.14 9.76
N ALA A 163 8.92 -1.47 9.27
CA ALA A 163 10.16 -1.41 10.04
C ALA A 163 10.43 0.01 10.56
N LEU A 164 10.19 1.04 9.73
CA LEU A 164 10.32 2.44 10.14
C LEU A 164 9.35 2.79 11.27
N VAL A 165 8.07 2.39 11.16
CA VAL A 165 7.07 2.63 12.22
C VAL A 165 7.47 1.94 13.52
N ILE A 166 7.88 0.66 13.46
CA ILE A 166 8.36 -0.09 14.64
C ILE A 166 9.56 0.62 15.25
N THR A 167 10.55 1.02 14.44
CA THR A 167 11.74 1.73 14.90
C THR A 167 11.37 3.05 15.57
N LEU A 168 10.46 3.83 14.99
CA LEU A 168 9.97 5.08 15.57
C LEU A 168 9.21 4.84 16.89
N LEU A 169 8.43 3.78 17.00
CA LEU A 169 7.73 3.39 18.24
C LEU A 169 8.72 2.99 19.33
N VAL A 170 9.74 2.18 19.00
CA VAL A 170 10.80 1.78 19.93
C VAL A 170 11.59 2.99 20.41
N LEU A 171 11.99 3.88 19.49
CA LEU A 171 12.71 5.10 19.84
C LEU A 171 11.85 6.03 20.70
N ARG A 172 10.57 6.20 20.38
CA ARG A 172 9.62 6.97 21.22
C ARG A 172 9.47 6.35 22.60
N ARG A 173 9.34 5.03 22.70
CA ARG A 173 9.21 4.31 23.97
C ARG A 173 10.47 4.45 24.82
N ARG A 174 11.66 4.32 24.21
CA ARG A 174 12.95 4.53 24.88
C ARG A 174 13.12 5.97 25.36
N ARG A 175 12.74 6.97 24.55
CA ARG A 175 12.78 8.38 24.96
C ARG A 175 11.86 8.63 26.16
N ARG A 176 10.61 8.17 26.11
CA ARG A 176 9.66 8.27 27.24
C ARG A 176 10.17 7.57 28.50
N ALA A 177 10.85 6.43 28.37
CA ALA A 177 11.44 5.74 29.51
C ALA A 177 12.58 6.55 30.15
N ARG A 178 13.43 7.21 29.35
CA ARG A 178 14.47 8.12 29.84
C ARG A 178 13.88 9.36 30.51
N ASP A 179 12.87 9.96 29.90
CA ASP A 179 12.20 11.14 30.47
C ASP A 179 11.55 10.80 31.82
N ARG A 180 10.98 9.59 31.96
CA ARG A 180 10.45 9.09 33.25
C ARG A 180 11.54 8.80 34.28
N ALA A 181 12.71 8.32 33.85
CA ALA A 181 13.83 8.10 34.75
C ALA A 181 14.41 9.43 35.29
N LEU A 182 14.42 10.48 34.48
CA LEU A 182 14.83 11.83 34.89
C LEU A 182 13.75 12.55 35.70
N ALA A 183 12.47 12.28 35.42
CA ALA A 183 11.33 12.81 36.16
C ALA A 183 10.96 11.98 37.39
N ALA A 184 11.83 11.04 37.82
CA ALA A 184 11.67 10.40 39.12
C ALA A 184 11.60 11.52 40.18
N PRO A 185 10.52 11.59 40.97
CA PRO A 185 10.40 12.63 41.98
C PRO A 185 11.62 12.57 42.90
N PRO A 186 12.16 13.72 43.34
CA PRO A 186 13.21 13.72 44.35
C PRO A 186 12.74 12.81 45.48
N TYR A 187 13.55 11.82 45.84
CA TYR A 187 13.22 10.92 46.94
C TYR A 187 12.74 11.77 48.11
N PRO A 188 11.57 11.46 48.71
CA PRO A 188 11.14 12.18 49.90
C PRO A 188 12.31 12.14 50.89
N PRO A 189 12.63 13.27 51.56
CA PRO A 189 13.72 13.30 52.51
C PRO A 189 13.50 12.15 53.48
N VAL A 190 14.41 11.17 53.46
CA VAL A 190 14.36 10.06 54.40
C VAL A 190 14.41 10.70 55.78
N PRO A 191 13.40 10.48 56.64
CA PRO A 191 13.44 11.03 57.98
C PRO A 191 14.73 10.54 58.62
N TRP A 192 15.58 11.48 59.03
CA TRP A 192 16.81 11.16 59.73
C TRP A 192 16.44 10.61 61.09
N TYR A 193 16.24 9.29 61.16
CA TYR A 193 16.12 8.60 62.43
C TYR A 193 17.52 8.51 63.01
N PRO A 194 17.77 9.09 64.20
CA PRO A 194 18.99 8.82 64.91
C PRO A 194 19.09 7.30 65.09
N PRO A 195 20.27 6.70 64.81
CA PRO A 195 20.45 5.28 65.02
C PRO A 195 20.09 4.97 66.48
N PRO A 196 19.25 3.96 66.75
CA PRO A 196 18.92 3.59 68.11
C PRO A 196 20.22 3.30 68.87
N THR A 197 20.49 4.12 69.88
CA THR A 197 21.58 3.97 70.85
C THR A 197 21.39 2.63 71.55
N GLY A 198 22.06 1.59 71.06
CA GLY A 198 21.92 0.21 71.55
C GLY A 198 22.30 -0.87 70.55
N TYR A 199 22.44 -0.57 69.26
CA TYR A 199 22.96 -1.54 68.30
C TYR A 199 24.49 -1.68 68.44
N GLN A 200 24.92 -2.66 69.24
CA GLN A 200 26.24 -3.26 69.07
C GLN A 200 26.27 -3.94 67.69
N ALA A 201 27.20 -3.52 66.84
CA ALA A 201 27.45 -4.20 65.58
C ALA A 201 27.77 -5.68 65.86
N PRO A 202 27.06 -6.65 65.26
CA PRO A 202 27.48 -8.04 65.34
C PRO A 202 28.87 -8.16 64.72
N THR A 203 29.86 -8.57 65.52
CA THR A 203 31.27 -8.74 65.16
C THR A 203 31.53 -9.92 64.21
N GLY A 204 30.55 -10.32 63.40
CA GLY A 204 30.55 -11.57 62.64
C GLY A 204 30.58 -11.45 61.12
N TYR A 205 30.79 -10.25 60.54
CA TYR A 205 30.93 -10.13 59.08
C TYR A 205 32.30 -10.64 58.62
N GLN A 206 32.38 -11.96 58.44
CA GLN A 206 33.44 -12.60 57.70
C GLN A 206 33.25 -12.25 56.22
N ALA A 207 34.22 -11.54 55.64
CA ALA A 207 34.20 -11.19 54.24
C ALA A 207 34.06 -12.47 53.39
N PRO A 208 33.16 -12.50 52.38
CA PRO A 208 33.09 -13.64 51.48
C PRO A 208 34.46 -13.81 50.78
N PRO A 209 34.94 -15.06 50.63
CA PRO A 209 36.22 -15.31 49.99
C PRO A 209 36.18 -14.80 48.54
N PRO A 210 37.32 -14.32 47.99
CA PRO A 210 37.41 -13.83 46.62
C PRO A 210 36.89 -14.90 45.65
N GLY A 211 35.77 -14.61 44.99
CA GLY A 211 35.13 -15.51 44.03
C GLY A 211 36.08 -15.81 42.87
N GLY A 212 36.25 -17.10 42.58
CA GLY A 212 37.06 -17.61 41.47
C GLY A 212 36.52 -17.21 40.09
N PRO A 213 37.31 -17.47 39.03
CA PRO A 213 37.00 -17.02 37.68
C PRO A 213 35.70 -17.65 37.13
N PRO A 214 34.98 -16.92 36.26
CA PRO A 214 33.72 -17.37 35.69
C PRO A 214 33.94 -18.59 34.77
N ASN A 215 33.24 -19.69 35.06
CA ASN A 215 33.19 -20.86 34.20
C ASN A 215 32.44 -20.52 32.89
N HIS A 216 33.15 -20.56 31.76
CA HIS A 216 32.56 -20.48 30.44
C HIS A 216 31.88 -21.82 30.07
N PRO A 217 30.63 -21.82 29.59
CA PRO A 217 30.01 -23.03 29.05
C PRO A 217 30.63 -23.36 27.69
N THR A 218 31.25 -24.54 27.57
CA THR A 218 31.62 -25.15 26.29
C THR A 218 30.36 -25.66 25.59
N HIS A 219 30.07 -25.10 24.41
CA HIS A 219 29.03 -25.62 23.51
C HIS A 219 29.52 -26.90 22.81
N PRO A 220 28.72 -27.98 22.77
CA PRO A 220 29.01 -29.13 21.92
C PRO A 220 28.74 -28.78 20.45
N GLN A 221 29.71 -29.09 19.58
CA GLN A 221 29.51 -29.10 18.13
C GLN A 221 28.73 -30.35 17.75
N GLY A 222 27.63 -30.15 17.02
CA GLY A 222 26.85 -31.17 16.33
C GLY A 222 26.34 -30.58 15.03
#